data_AF-A0A845X7A8-F1
#
_entry.id   AF-A0A845X7A8-F1
#
_cell.length_a   1.000
_cell.length_b   1.000
_cell.length_c   1.000
_cell.angle_alpha   90.00
_cell.angle_beta   90.00
_cell.angle_gamma   90.00
#
_symmetry.space_group_name_H-M   'P 1'
#
loop_
_entity.id
_entity.type
_entity.pdbx_description
1 polymer ?
#
loop_
_entity_poly.entity_id
_entity_poly.type
_entity_poly.pdbx_seq_one_letter_code
_entity_poly.pdbx_strand_id
1 'polypeptide(L)'
;MTSSLPPLQLGVSSQNHAIARAFAAHYQSPAKRQQTYLNTLAVSLVNDYFQGLNLPTDLENSATWQPQAQLFEDIAELLIPGWGTVACRPVLADAKACYIPPREQDGILAIQFDPDFRYATFVGFVSGIPAQVTQIPLSDFQDFDLFLEQIAQAVREPLINRLGDWLTGTIDASWEQLDRLLGVQPTLAPVRSYPPCVERGKIFALEEGGAPVALVVWVEQTPKQDLNIAVELWPINEEHCLPDALELKLLEPFSGETMVQAQARGSERLRFKFTGERGDRFDVKVSHNGHSMVEPFMI
;
A
#
# COMPACT_ATOMS: atom_id res chain seq x y z
N MET A 1 -22.74 24.93 -16.71
CA MET A 1 -23.74 23.92 -16.31
C MET A 1 -23.09 22.57 -16.53
N THR A 2 -22.33 22.10 -15.53
CA THR A 2 -21.70 20.77 -15.55
C THR A 2 -22.81 19.76 -15.28
N SER A 3 -23.20 19.03 -16.32
CA SER A 3 -24.05 17.85 -16.18
C SER A 3 -23.25 16.79 -15.43
N SER A 4 -23.40 16.72 -14.11
CA SER A 4 -22.88 15.60 -13.33
C SER A 4 -23.59 14.33 -13.82
N LEU A 5 -22.83 13.33 -14.25
CA LEU A 5 -23.37 12.01 -14.52
C LEU A 5 -24.11 11.50 -13.26
N PRO A 6 -25.18 10.70 -13.41
CA PRO A 6 -25.81 10.08 -12.26
C PRO A 6 -24.77 9.22 -11.52
N PRO A 7 -24.81 9.17 -10.18
CA PRO A 7 -23.81 8.46 -9.40
C PRO A 7 -23.84 6.96 -9.74
N LEU A 8 -22.66 6.37 -9.88
CA LEU A 8 -22.50 4.99 -10.36
C LEU A 8 -23.12 4.00 -9.37
N GLN A 9 -24.21 3.36 -9.78
CA GLN A 9 -24.92 2.34 -9.02
C GLN A 9 -24.56 0.94 -9.53
N LEU A 10 -24.07 0.09 -8.64
CA LEU A 10 -23.71 -1.29 -8.92
C LEU A 10 -24.63 -2.28 -8.21
N GLY A 11 -24.89 -3.42 -8.84
CA GLY A 11 -25.56 -4.54 -8.20
C GLY A 11 -24.60 -5.27 -7.26
N VAL A 12 -25.05 -5.57 -6.04
CA VAL A 12 -24.31 -6.37 -5.07
C VAL A 12 -24.60 -7.84 -5.34
N SER A 13 -23.57 -8.60 -5.70
CA SER A 13 -23.72 -9.99 -6.11
C SER A 13 -24.06 -10.91 -4.92
N SER A 14 -24.69 -12.05 -5.21
CA SER A 14 -24.93 -13.09 -4.21
C SER A 14 -23.62 -13.67 -3.64
N GLN A 15 -22.56 -13.66 -4.44
CA GLN A 15 -21.20 -14.04 -4.03
C GLN A 15 -20.63 -13.06 -3.00
N ASN A 16 -20.77 -11.75 -3.22
CA ASN A 16 -20.31 -10.72 -2.27
C ASN A 16 -20.99 -10.88 -0.91
N HIS A 17 -22.30 -11.14 -0.92
CA HIS A 17 -23.02 -11.46 0.30
C HIS A 17 -22.57 -12.77 0.96
N ALA A 18 -22.26 -13.80 0.18
CA ALA A 18 -21.79 -15.08 0.72
C ALA A 18 -20.43 -14.94 1.42
N ILE A 19 -19.50 -14.23 0.79
CA ILE A 19 -18.17 -13.91 1.35
C ILE A 19 -18.33 -13.10 2.64
N ALA A 20 -19.09 -12.00 2.60
CA ALA A 20 -19.33 -11.15 3.76
C ALA A 20 -19.96 -11.91 4.95
N ARG A 21 -20.90 -12.82 4.67
CA ARG A 21 -21.50 -13.69 5.70
C ARG A 21 -20.48 -14.66 6.29
N ALA A 22 -19.61 -15.24 5.47
CA ALA A 22 -18.58 -16.18 5.95
C ALA A 22 -17.61 -15.48 6.91
N PHE A 23 -17.12 -14.30 6.54
CA PHE A 23 -16.24 -13.50 7.41
C PHE A 23 -16.94 -13.09 8.72
N ALA A 24 -18.18 -12.60 8.63
CA ALA A 24 -18.94 -12.20 9.81
C ALA A 24 -19.25 -13.38 10.76
N ALA A 25 -19.40 -14.61 10.24
CA ALA A 25 -19.72 -15.78 11.04
C ALA A 25 -18.62 -16.16 12.07
N HIS A 26 -17.40 -15.66 11.91
CA HIS A 26 -16.30 -15.90 12.85
C HIS A 26 -16.45 -15.16 14.19
N TYR A 27 -17.30 -14.12 14.24
CA TYR A 27 -17.43 -13.27 15.43
C TYR A 27 -18.71 -13.57 16.21
N GLN A 28 -18.62 -13.55 17.54
CA GLN A 28 -19.78 -13.77 18.42
C GLN A 28 -20.58 -12.47 18.67
N SER A 29 -19.89 -11.33 18.75
CA SER A 29 -20.50 -10.03 19.02
C SER A 29 -21.40 -9.61 17.85
N PRO A 30 -22.71 -9.34 18.07
CA PRO A 30 -23.60 -8.90 17.01
C PRO A 30 -23.12 -7.63 16.29
N ALA A 31 -22.58 -6.67 17.04
CA ALA A 31 -22.04 -5.43 16.49
C ALA A 31 -20.83 -5.70 15.58
N LYS A 32 -19.89 -6.55 16.04
CA LYS A 32 -18.71 -6.91 15.25
C LYS A 32 -19.08 -7.69 14.00
N ARG A 33 -20.03 -8.63 14.10
CA ARG A 33 -20.56 -9.35 12.92
C ARG A 33 -21.10 -8.40 11.87
N GLN A 34 -21.92 -7.42 12.29
CA GLN A 34 -22.50 -6.45 11.39
C GLN A 34 -21.42 -5.57 10.74
N GLN A 35 -20.47 -5.08 11.52
CA GLN A 35 -19.33 -4.31 11.03
C GLN A 35 -18.51 -5.10 10.00
N THR A 36 -18.05 -6.31 10.37
CA THR A 36 -17.29 -7.19 9.47
C THR A 36 -18.07 -7.50 8.20
N TYR A 37 -19.37 -7.79 8.31
CA TYR A 37 -20.23 -8.04 7.15
C TYR A 37 -20.21 -6.84 6.19
N LEU A 38 -20.47 -5.62 6.70
CA LEU A 38 -20.54 -4.43 5.85
C LEU A 38 -19.18 -4.07 5.23
N ASN A 39 -18.10 -4.13 6.01
CA ASN A 39 -16.75 -3.86 5.52
C ASN A 39 -16.34 -4.84 4.42
N THR A 40 -16.56 -6.14 4.66
CA THR A 40 -16.24 -7.19 3.68
C THR A 40 -17.10 -7.04 2.43
N LEU A 41 -18.37 -6.69 2.58
CA LEU A 41 -19.28 -6.47 1.45
C LEU A 41 -18.81 -5.29 0.59
N ALA A 42 -18.38 -4.20 1.22
CA ALA A 42 -17.85 -3.01 0.56
C ALA A 42 -16.56 -3.34 -0.22
N VAL A 43 -15.57 -3.96 0.44
CA VAL A 43 -14.30 -4.35 -0.20
C VAL A 43 -14.53 -5.34 -1.35
N SER A 44 -15.39 -6.35 -1.18
CA SER A 44 -15.70 -7.32 -2.24
C SER A 44 -16.30 -6.65 -3.46
N LEU A 45 -17.24 -5.71 -3.27
CA LEU A 45 -17.88 -4.98 -4.36
C LEU A 45 -16.88 -4.12 -5.13
N VAL A 46 -16.01 -3.39 -4.43
CA VAL A 46 -14.99 -2.54 -5.06
C VAL A 46 -13.99 -3.41 -5.83
N ASN A 47 -13.56 -4.53 -5.26
CA ASN A 47 -12.71 -5.49 -5.93
C ASN A 47 -13.34 -6.02 -7.23
N ASP A 48 -14.59 -6.48 -7.18
CA ASP A 48 -15.31 -6.95 -8.38
C ASP A 48 -15.38 -5.88 -9.47
N TYR A 49 -15.68 -4.64 -9.08
CA TYR A 49 -15.74 -3.51 -10.01
C TYR A 49 -14.38 -3.23 -10.66
N PHE A 50 -13.30 -3.18 -9.88
CA PHE A 50 -11.95 -2.94 -10.39
C PHE A 50 -11.44 -4.05 -11.29
N GLN A 51 -11.71 -5.31 -10.92
CA GLN A 51 -11.42 -6.46 -11.77
C GLN A 51 -12.17 -6.38 -13.11
N GLY A 52 -13.43 -5.92 -13.10
CA GLY A 52 -14.20 -5.65 -14.32
C GLY A 52 -13.58 -4.57 -15.24
N LEU A 53 -12.82 -3.63 -14.67
CA LEU A 53 -12.07 -2.60 -15.40
C LEU A 53 -10.63 -3.03 -15.76
N ASN A 54 -10.21 -4.25 -15.42
CA ASN A 54 -8.81 -4.71 -15.48
C ASN A 54 -7.85 -3.83 -14.66
N LEU A 55 -8.33 -3.23 -13.57
CA LEU A 55 -7.48 -2.58 -12.58
C LEU A 55 -6.98 -3.63 -11.59
N PRO A 56 -5.66 -3.73 -11.36
CA PRO A 56 -5.10 -4.72 -10.45
C PRO A 56 -5.54 -4.44 -9.01
N THR A 57 -5.90 -5.50 -8.30
CA THR A 57 -6.19 -5.50 -6.86
C THR A 57 -5.56 -6.73 -6.24
N ASP A 58 -5.11 -6.61 -4.98
CA ASP A 58 -4.52 -7.72 -4.23
C ASP A 58 -5.35 -7.98 -2.98
N LEU A 59 -6.44 -8.72 -3.19
CA LEU A 59 -7.38 -9.04 -2.13
C LEU A 59 -6.74 -9.91 -1.05
N GLU A 60 -5.89 -10.87 -1.41
CA GLU A 60 -5.28 -11.81 -0.46
C GLU A 60 -4.33 -11.11 0.52
N ASN A 61 -3.58 -10.10 0.07
CA ASN A 61 -2.69 -9.32 0.94
C ASN A 61 -3.37 -8.08 1.54
N SER A 62 -4.66 -7.84 1.28
CA SER A 62 -5.41 -6.76 1.91
C SER A 62 -5.70 -7.07 3.38
N ALA A 63 -5.60 -6.06 4.27
CA ALA A 63 -5.83 -6.26 5.70
C ALA A 63 -7.25 -6.74 6.02
N THR A 64 -8.25 -6.38 5.20
CA THR A 64 -9.61 -6.94 5.31
C THR A 64 -9.68 -8.44 5.04
N TRP A 65 -8.73 -9.05 4.35
CA TRP A 65 -8.70 -10.49 4.13
C TRP A 65 -7.85 -11.25 5.14
N GLN A 66 -7.23 -10.55 6.09
CA GLN A 66 -6.43 -11.12 7.18
C GLN A 66 -7.29 -11.28 8.45
N PRO A 67 -7.62 -12.52 8.88
CA PRO A 67 -8.51 -12.75 10.03
C PRO A 67 -8.02 -12.13 11.34
N GLN A 68 -6.69 -12.08 11.54
CA GLN A 68 -6.07 -11.50 12.73
C GLN A 68 -6.28 -9.98 12.78
N ALA A 69 -6.08 -9.30 11.66
CA ALA A 69 -6.24 -7.84 11.57
C ALA A 69 -7.69 -7.43 11.87
N GLN A 70 -8.66 -8.15 11.32
CA GLN A 70 -10.09 -7.89 11.59
C GLN A 70 -10.50 -8.10 13.05
N LEU A 71 -9.78 -8.89 13.84
CA LEU A 71 -10.18 -9.21 15.21
C LEU A 71 -10.19 -7.98 16.11
N PHE A 72 -9.21 -7.10 15.95
CA PHE A 72 -8.97 -5.98 16.85
C PHE A 72 -9.50 -4.65 16.31
N GLU A 73 -9.81 -4.58 15.01
CA GLU A 73 -9.90 -3.29 14.31
C GLU A 73 -11.07 -3.20 13.32
N ASP A 74 -11.49 -1.98 13.00
CA ASP A 74 -12.49 -1.67 11.98
C ASP A 74 -11.84 -1.50 10.60
N ILE A 75 -11.46 -2.63 9.98
CA ILE A 75 -10.69 -2.63 8.73
C ILE A 75 -11.62 -2.87 7.53
N ALA A 76 -11.48 -2.04 6.51
CA ALA A 76 -12.19 -2.16 5.23
C ALA A 76 -11.25 -1.81 4.06
N GLU A 77 -9.99 -2.23 4.12
CA GLU A 77 -8.94 -1.83 3.18
C GLU A 77 -8.82 -2.81 2.01
N LEU A 78 -8.61 -2.25 0.82
CA LEU A 78 -8.27 -2.96 -0.41
C LEU A 78 -6.91 -2.48 -0.91
N LEU A 79 -5.97 -3.41 -1.11
CA LEU A 79 -4.67 -3.14 -1.69
C LEU A 79 -4.76 -3.06 -3.21
N ILE A 80 -4.21 -1.99 -3.77
CA ILE A 80 -4.11 -1.71 -5.20
C ILE A 80 -2.62 -1.61 -5.55
N PRO A 81 -2.05 -2.61 -6.24
CA PRO A 81 -0.64 -2.59 -6.64
C PRO A 81 -0.28 -1.30 -7.40
N GLY A 82 0.83 -0.67 -7.00
CA GLY A 82 1.31 0.59 -7.58
C GLY A 82 0.62 1.86 -7.07
N TRP A 83 -0.50 1.75 -6.35
CA TRP A 83 -1.21 2.90 -5.77
C TRP A 83 -1.16 2.92 -4.22
N GLY A 84 -1.30 1.77 -3.55
CA GLY A 84 -1.37 1.68 -2.08
C GLY A 84 -2.67 1.03 -1.61
N THR A 85 -3.13 1.36 -0.39
CA THR A 85 -4.39 0.83 0.15
C THR A 85 -5.51 1.87 0.17
N VAL A 86 -6.72 1.46 -0.20
CA VAL A 86 -7.92 2.30 -0.08
C VAL A 86 -8.90 1.71 0.92
N ALA A 87 -9.38 2.51 1.86
CA ALA A 87 -10.43 2.13 2.79
C ALA A 87 -11.81 2.24 2.12
N CYS A 88 -12.39 1.09 1.77
CA CYS A 88 -13.73 0.92 1.20
C CYS A 88 -14.80 1.01 2.31
N ARG A 89 -15.21 2.22 2.69
CA ARG A 89 -16.08 2.44 3.85
C ARG A 89 -17.57 2.29 3.50
N PRO A 90 -18.31 1.38 4.16
CA PRO A 90 -19.75 1.24 3.95
C PRO A 90 -20.52 2.42 4.55
N VAL A 91 -21.51 2.91 3.81
CA VAL A 91 -22.42 3.98 4.22
C VAL A 91 -23.85 3.46 4.07
N LEU A 92 -24.70 3.71 5.06
CA LEU A 92 -26.12 3.29 5.02
C LEU A 92 -26.95 4.27 4.17
N ALA A 93 -28.07 3.80 3.62
CA ALA A 93 -28.91 4.54 2.67
C ALA A 93 -29.28 5.97 3.11
N ASP A 94 -29.59 6.17 4.40
CA ASP A 94 -30.02 7.47 4.92
C ASP A 94 -28.90 8.29 5.59
N ALA A 95 -27.67 7.76 5.60
CA ALA A 95 -26.55 8.43 6.22
C ALA A 95 -26.12 9.65 5.40
N LYS A 96 -25.77 10.74 6.09
CA LYS A 96 -25.27 11.99 5.49
C LYS A 96 -23.77 12.17 5.63
N ALA A 97 -23.11 11.27 6.34
CA ALA A 97 -21.68 11.27 6.57
C ALA A 97 -21.15 9.83 6.57
N CYS A 98 -19.88 9.70 6.16
CA CYS A 98 -19.11 8.47 6.24
C CYS A 98 -18.34 8.43 7.56
N TYR A 99 -18.49 7.34 8.31
CA TYR A 99 -17.73 7.12 9.54
C TYR A 99 -16.30 6.61 9.23
N ILE A 100 -15.32 7.22 9.88
CA ILE A 100 -13.91 6.85 9.81
C ILE A 100 -13.44 6.36 11.19
N PRO A 101 -12.85 5.15 11.26
CA PRO A 101 -12.14 4.72 12.45
C PRO A 101 -10.98 5.66 12.78
N PRO A 102 -10.62 5.87 14.06
CA PRO A 102 -9.54 6.77 14.44
C PRO A 102 -8.16 6.17 14.10
N ARG A 103 -7.79 6.21 12.82
CA ARG A 103 -6.54 5.71 12.25
C ARG A 103 -6.14 6.56 11.03
N GLU A 104 -4.85 6.61 10.74
CA GLU A 104 -4.32 7.10 9.46
C GLU A 104 -4.75 6.24 8.26
N GLN A 105 -5.40 6.85 7.27
CA GLN A 105 -5.85 6.15 6.07
C GLN A 105 -5.35 6.90 4.83
N ASP A 106 -4.68 6.18 3.92
CA ASP A 106 -4.11 6.75 2.70
C ASP A 106 -5.20 7.33 1.77
N GLY A 107 -6.37 6.70 1.77
CA GLY A 107 -7.57 7.23 1.13
C GLY A 107 -8.83 6.46 1.49
N ILE A 108 -9.97 7.13 1.37
CA ILE A 108 -11.30 6.59 1.68
C ILE A 108 -12.17 6.65 0.45
N LEU A 109 -12.76 5.50 0.14
CA LEU A 109 -13.82 5.36 -0.84
C LEU A 109 -15.14 5.07 -0.11
N ALA A 110 -16.10 5.98 -0.20
CA ALA A 110 -17.41 5.80 0.44
C ALA A 110 -18.38 5.05 -0.47
N ILE A 111 -18.94 3.94 0.03
CA ILE A 111 -19.86 3.07 -0.70
C ILE A 111 -21.21 3.06 0.02
N GLN A 112 -22.21 3.72 -0.58
CA GLN A 112 -23.55 3.81 0.00
C GLN A 112 -24.43 2.64 -0.47
N PHE A 113 -24.87 1.82 0.46
CA PHE A 113 -25.78 0.71 0.19
C PHE A 113 -27.25 1.14 0.27
N ASP A 114 -28.08 0.53 -0.57
CA ASP A 114 -29.54 0.60 -0.40
C ASP A 114 -29.98 -0.20 0.86
N PRO A 115 -31.20 0.01 1.37
CA PRO A 115 -31.65 -0.62 2.62
C PRO A 115 -31.59 -2.16 2.63
N ASP A 116 -31.73 -2.78 1.45
CA ASP A 116 -31.70 -4.23 1.28
C ASP A 116 -30.30 -4.77 0.92
N PHE A 117 -29.30 -3.90 0.79
CA PHE A 117 -27.95 -4.21 0.34
C PHE A 117 -27.88 -4.91 -1.04
N ARG A 118 -28.87 -4.69 -1.91
CA ARG A 118 -28.90 -5.23 -3.28
C ARG A 118 -28.14 -4.35 -4.26
N TYR A 119 -28.05 -3.07 -3.96
CA TYR A 119 -27.35 -2.10 -4.78
C TYR A 119 -26.45 -1.24 -3.90
N ALA A 120 -25.38 -0.74 -4.49
CA ALA A 120 -24.56 0.26 -3.84
C ALA A 120 -24.13 1.33 -4.83
N THR A 121 -23.88 2.52 -4.29
CA THR A 121 -23.47 3.70 -5.04
C THR A 121 -22.09 4.12 -4.56
N PHE A 122 -21.19 4.39 -5.51
CA PHE A 122 -19.89 4.98 -5.20
C PHE A 122 -20.11 6.47 -4.96
N VAL A 123 -20.08 6.88 -3.69
CA VAL A 123 -20.34 8.27 -3.31
C VAL A 123 -19.19 9.17 -3.75
N GLY A 124 -17.97 8.68 -3.58
CA GLY A 124 -16.76 9.39 -3.98
C GLY A 124 -15.55 9.01 -3.14
N PHE A 125 -14.46 9.75 -3.35
CA PHE A 125 -13.15 9.50 -2.77
C PHE A 125 -12.60 10.72 -2.02
N VAL A 126 -11.81 10.49 -0.98
CA VAL A 126 -11.05 11.54 -0.28
C VAL A 126 -9.73 10.98 0.24
N SER A 127 -8.67 11.78 0.22
CA SER A 127 -7.34 11.44 0.73
C SER A 127 -6.79 12.53 1.63
N GLY A 128 -5.70 12.24 2.36
CA GLY A 128 -5.04 13.21 3.23
C GLY A 128 -5.87 13.59 4.47
N ILE A 129 -6.58 12.62 5.03
CA ILE A 129 -7.50 12.85 6.16
C ILE A 129 -6.71 12.82 7.47
N PRO A 130 -6.80 13.86 8.32
CA PRO A 130 -6.17 13.83 9.63
C PRO A 130 -6.76 12.73 10.53
N ALA A 131 -5.91 12.03 11.28
CA ALA A 131 -6.30 10.89 12.13
C ALA A 131 -7.38 11.21 13.20
N GLN A 132 -7.65 12.50 13.50
CA GLN A 132 -8.69 12.90 14.46
C GLN A 132 -10.10 13.01 13.83
N VAL A 133 -10.20 12.97 12.51
CA VAL A 133 -11.49 13.07 11.81
C VAL A 133 -12.17 11.71 11.83
N THR A 134 -13.37 11.65 12.42
CA THR A 134 -14.17 10.40 12.53
C THR A 134 -15.43 10.41 11.68
N GLN A 135 -15.76 11.54 11.06
CA GLN A 135 -16.94 11.71 10.21
C GLN A 135 -16.60 12.67 9.07
N ILE A 136 -16.90 12.29 7.84
CA ILE A 136 -16.82 13.18 6.67
C ILE A 136 -18.20 13.27 6.03
N PRO A 137 -18.78 14.47 5.88
CA PRO A 137 -20.01 14.68 5.13
C PRO A 137 -19.91 14.09 3.72
N LEU A 138 -20.94 13.41 3.23
CA LEU A 138 -20.91 12.80 1.89
C LEU A 138 -20.72 13.84 0.77
N SER A 139 -21.07 15.11 1.03
CA SER A 139 -20.83 16.24 0.13
C SER A 139 -19.36 16.60 -0.08
N ASP A 140 -18.48 16.15 0.81
CA ASP A 140 -17.07 16.54 0.84
C ASP A 140 -16.19 15.51 0.11
N PHE A 141 -16.78 14.41 -0.35
CA PHE A 141 -16.12 13.42 -1.19
C PHE A 141 -15.97 13.95 -2.62
N GLN A 142 -14.79 13.74 -3.19
CA GLN A 142 -14.50 14.03 -4.59
C GLN A 142 -15.16 13.00 -5.49
N ASP A 143 -15.36 13.38 -6.75
CA ASP A 143 -15.95 12.48 -7.74
C ASP A 143 -15.16 11.17 -7.84
N PHE A 144 -15.88 10.06 -7.94
CA PHE A 144 -15.29 8.74 -8.10
C PHE A 144 -14.48 8.62 -9.40
N ASP A 145 -14.87 9.33 -10.46
CA ASP A 145 -14.14 9.32 -11.73
C ASP A 145 -12.70 9.86 -11.56
N LEU A 146 -12.49 10.87 -10.71
CA LEU A 146 -11.16 11.39 -10.41
C LEU A 146 -10.27 10.35 -9.72
N PHE A 147 -10.87 9.52 -8.86
CA PHE A 147 -10.15 8.43 -8.21
C PHE A 147 -9.77 7.33 -9.20
N LEU A 148 -10.66 6.99 -10.14
CA LEU A 148 -10.34 6.05 -11.21
C LEU A 148 -9.21 6.55 -12.11
N GLU A 149 -9.18 7.85 -12.44
CA GLU A 149 -8.08 8.46 -13.17
C GLU A 149 -6.76 8.36 -12.40
N GLN A 150 -6.77 8.63 -11.09
CA GLN A 150 -5.58 8.51 -10.24
C GLN A 150 -5.06 7.07 -10.16
N ILE A 151 -5.93 6.08 -9.96
CA ILE A 151 -5.52 4.68 -9.95
C ILE A 151 -5.01 4.27 -11.33
N ALA A 152 -5.75 4.57 -12.40
CA ALA A 152 -5.33 4.20 -13.75
C ALA A 152 -3.97 4.83 -14.11
N GLN A 153 -3.71 6.05 -13.67
CA GLN A 153 -2.41 6.69 -13.81
C GLN A 153 -1.35 5.97 -12.97
N ALA A 154 -1.59 5.70 -11.68
CA ALA A 154 -0.62 5.03 -10.82
C ALA A 154 -0.34 3.58 -11.27
N VAL A 155 -1.31 2.90 -11.87
CA VAL A 155 -1.12 1.56 -12.45
C VAL A 155 -0.32 1.64 -13.76
N ARG A 156 -0.56 2.67 -14.58
CA ARG A 156 0.14 2.87 -15.87
C ARG A 156 1.56 3.43 -15.69
N GLU A 157 1.72 4.31 -14.72
CA GLU A 157 2.93 5.03 -14.34
C GLU A 157 3.10 4.93 -12.82
N PRO A 158 3.36 3.73 -12.28
CA PRO A 158 3.69 3.62 -10.86
C PRO A 158 4.86 4.56 -10.58
N LEU A 159 4.79 5.26 -9.44
CA LEU A 159 5.89 6.09 -8.92
C LEU A 159 7.12 5.19 -8.76
N ILE A 160 7.86 5.05 -9.85
CA ILE A 160 8.93 4.08 -9.99
C ILE A 160 10.23 4.76 -9.64
N ASN A 161 10.95 4.16 -8.70
CA ASN A 161 12.26 4.64 -8.30
C ASN A 161 13.25 4.34 -9.43
N ARG A 162 13.54 5.35 -10.25
CA ARG A 162 14.48 5.25 -11.38
C ARG A 162 15.91 5.38 -10.86
N LEU A 163 16.63 4.27 -10.78
CA LEU A 163 17.97 4.22 -10.22
C LEU A 163 18.98 5.02 -11.07
N GLY A 164 18.76 5.08 -12.38
CA GLY A 164 19.49 6.01 -13.26
C GLY A 164 19.32 7.48 -12.86
N ASP A 165 18.12 7.91 -12.45
CA ASP A 165 17.85 9.28 -12.02
C ASP A 165 18.50 9.56 -10.66
N TRP A 166 18.56 8.56 -9.77
CA TRP A 166 19.23 8.67 -8.48
C TRP A 166 20.72 8.98 -8.62
N LEU A 167 21.40 8.37 -9.60
CA LEU A 167 22.81 8.64 -9.91
C LEU A 167 23.03 10.09 -10.39
N THR A 168 22.00 10.74 -10.91
CA THR A 168 22.02 12.16 -11.31
C THR A 168 21.54 13.11 -10.21
N GLY A 169 21.09 12.58 -9.07
CA GLY A 169 20.63 13.34 -7.92
C GLY A 169 19.13 13.67 -7.91
N THR A 170 18.35 13.16 -8.87
CA THR A 170 16.88 13.30 -8.87
C THR A 170 16.29 12.11 -8.11
N ILE A 171 15.81 12.38 -6.90
CA ILE A 171 15.39 11.36 -5.93
C ILE A 171 14.12 11.85 -5.26
N ASP A 172 13.14 10.95 -5.11
CA ASP A 172 11.87 11.25 -4.45
C ASP A 172 12.08 11.61 -2.97
N ALA A 173 11.25 12.49 -2.43
CA ALA A 173 11.42 13.03 -1.09
C ALA A 173 11.25 11.99 0.03
N SER A 174 10.60 10.85 -0.26
CA SER A 174 10.47 9.72 0.67
C SER A 174 11.78 8.94 0.87
N TRP A 175 12.81 9.22 0.07
CA TRP A 175 14.13 8.60 0.15
C TRP A 175 15.18 9.57 0.72
N GLU A 176 15.74 9.20 1.86
CA GLU A 176 16.69 10.01 2.63
C GLU A 176 18.12 9.44 2.54
N GLN A 177 19.10 10.26 2.93
CA GLN A 177 20.48 9.80 3.09
C GLN A 177 20.64 9.00 4.38
N LEU A 178 21.45 7.95 4.36
CA LEU A 178 21.61 7.05 5.51
C LEU A 178 22.12 7.77 6.77
N ASP A 179 23.02 8.74 6.64
CA ASP A 179 23.50 9.56 7.76
C ASP A 179 22.34 10.24 8.50
N ARG A 180 21.35 10.76 7.75
CA ARG A 180 20.16 11.37 8.35
C ARG A 180 19.24 10.35 8.99
N LEU A 181 19.09 9.18 8.37
CA LEU A 181 18.29 8.08 8.92
C LEU A 181 18.85 7.57 10.25
N LEU A 182 20.17 7.48 10.37
CA LEU A 182 20.88 7.02 11.56
C LEU A 182 21.12 8.15 12.59
N GLY A 183 20.65 9.36 12.33
CA GLY A 183 20.85 10.52 13.22
C GLY A 183 22.32 10.97 13.34
N VAL A 184 23.18 10.56 12.41
CA VAL A 184 24.60 10.93 12.37
C VAL A 184 24.74 12.24 11.61
N GLN A 185 25.37 13.25 12.22
CA GLN A 185 25.68 14.48 11.49
C GLN A 185 26.76 14.19 10.43
N PRO A 186 26.52 14.51 9.15
CA PRO A 186 27.52 14.30 8.11
C PRO A 186 28.75 15.15 8.41
N THR A 187 29.91 14.51 8.56
CA THR A 187 31.13 15.20 9.02
C THR A 187 31.96 15.82 7.91
N LEU A 188 31.67 15.57 6.63
CA LEU A 188 32.47 16.07 5.51
C LEU A 188 31.64 16.31 4.24
N ALA A 189 32.10 17.26 3.41
CA ALA A 189 31.52 17.56 2.10
C ALA A 189 31.71 16.39 1.11
N PRO A 190 30.75 16.15 0.18
CA PRO A 190 30.83 15.03 -0.74
C PRO A 190 32.00 15.20 -1.71
N VAL A 191 32.97 14.29 -1.64
CA VAL A 191 33.94 14.06 -2.70
C VAL A 191 33.21 13.34 -3.84
N ARG A 192 33.30 13.85 -5.07
CA ARG A 192 32.76 13.13 -6.24
C ARG A 192 33.56 11.84 -6.42
N SER A 193 32.98 10.71 -6.01
CA SER A 193 33.45 9.39 -6.41
C SER A 193 33.09 9.14 -7.87
N TYR A 194 34.05 8.59 -8.62
CA TYR A 194 33.82 8.02 -9.94
C TYR A 194 34.16 6.52 -9.82
N PRO A 195 33.27 5.60 -10.22
CA PRO A 195 31.94 5.82 -10.81
C PRO A 195 30.91 6.44 -9.83
N PRO A 196 29.81 7.02 -10.35
CA PRO A 196 28.75 7.55 -9.50
C PRO A 196 28.15 6.40 -8.67
N CYS A 197 28.08 6.65 -7.36
CA CYS A 197 27.57 5.74 -6.37
C CYS A 197 26.57 6.51 -5.51
N VAL A 198 25.37 5.95 -5.34
CA VAL A 198 24.29 6.56 -4.59
C VAL A 198 23.70 5.54 -3.64
N GLU A 199 23.45 5.98 -2.41
CA GLU A 199 22.78 5.18 -1.39
C GLU A 199 21.64 6.00 -0.82
N ARG A 200 20.44 5.41 -0.76
CA ARG A 200 19.27 6.02 -0.14
C ARG A 200 18.53 5.00 0.68
N GLY A 201 17.88 5.47 1.74
CA GLY A 201 17.02 4.64 2.55
C GLY A 201 15.65 5.26 2.77
N LYS A 202 14.67 4.40 3.01
CA LYS A 202 13.29 4.76 3.37
C LYS A 202 12.93 4.04 4.66
N ILE A 203 12.58 4.79 5.70
CA ILE A 203 12.12 4.24 6.98
C ILE A 203 10.60 4.09 6.94
N PHE A 204 10.11 2.97 7.43
CA PHE A 204 8.69 2.70 7.59
C PHE A 204 8.46 1.69 8.72
N ALA A 205 7.23 1.63 9.22
CA ALA A 205 6.75 0.55 10.07
C ALA A 205 5.66 -0.20 9.29
N LEU A 206 5.69 -1.53 9.32
CA LEU A 206 4.68 -2.36 8.63
C LEU A 206 3.36 -2.42 9.40
N GLU A 207 3.40 -2.15 10.70
CA GLU A 207 2.28 -2.23 11.62
C GLU A 207 2.23 -0.96 12.46
N GLU A 208 1.03 -0.52 12.83
CA GLU A 208 0.84 0.64 13.72
C GLU A 208 1.47 0.34 15.10
N GLY A 209 2.47 1.12 15.50
CA GLY A 209 3.25 0.86 16.73
C GLY A 209 4.29 -0.25 16.62
N GLY A 210 4.48 -0.84 15.44
CA GLY A 210 5.54 -1.81 15.17
C GLY A 210 6.93 -1.19 15.17
N ALA A 211 7.96 -2.02 15.38
CA ALA A 211 9.35 -1.59 15.29
C ALA A 211 9.67 -1.14 13.85
N PRO A 212 10.18 0.09 13.64
CA PRO A 212 10.48 0.57 12.30
C PRO A 212 11.69 -0.16 11.71
N VAL A 213 11.69 -0.24 10.39
CA VAL A 213 12.79 -0.78 9.59
C VAL A 213 13.16 0.22 8.49
N ALA A 214 14.39 0.12 7.99
CA ALA A 214 14.83 0.91 6.85
C ALA A 214 15.09 -0.01 5.65
N LEU A 215 14.43 0.28 4.53
CA LEU A 215 14.80 -0.26 3.23
C LEU A 215 15.90 0.62 2.65
N VAL A 216 17.10 0.07 2.51
CA VAL A 216 18.28 0.77 1.98
C VAL A 216 18.61 0.21 0.61
N VAL A 217 18.73 1.11 -0.37
CA VAL A 217 19.09 0.77 -1.74
C VAL A 217 20.37 1.48 -2.10
N TRP A 218 21.36 0.70 -2.50
CA TRP A 218 22.66 1.14 -2.95
C TRP A 218 22.80 0.84 -4.44
N VAL A 219 23.31 1.81 -5.19
CA VAL A 219 23.48 1.72 -6.65
C VAL A 219 24.83 2.28 -7.04
N GLU A 220 25.58 1.51 -7.82
CA GLU A 220 26.83 1.94 -8.43
C GLU A 220 26.83 1.63 -9.93
N GLN A 221 27.21 2.63 -10.72
CA GLN A 221 27.38 2.43 -12.16
C GLN A 221 28.69 1.70 -12.46
N THR A 222 28.62 0.60 -13.19
CA THR A 222 29.82 -0.12 -13.65
C THR A 222 30.44 0.55 -14.89
N PRO A 223 31.71 0.27 -15.22
CA PRO A 223 32.33 0.75 -16.46
C PRO A 223 31.61 0.28 -17.74
N LYS A 224 30.81 -0.79 -17.68
CA LYS A 224 30.04 -1.32 -18.81
C LYS A 224 28.66 -0.68 -18.96
N GLN A 225 28.34 0.30 -18.12
CA GLN A 225 27.03 0.97 -18.02
C GLN A 225 25.91 0.13 -17.36
N ASP A 226 26.19 -1.10 -16.94
CA ASP A 226 25.30 -1.86 -16.04
C ASP A 226 25.29 -1.24 -14.64
N LEU A 227 24.25 -1.48 -13.86
CA LEU A 227 24.18 -1.04 -12.47
C LEU A 227 24.39 -2.22 -11.51
N ASN A 228 25.33 -2.07 -10.59
CA ASN A 228 25.42 -2.93 -9.41
C ASN A 228 24.44 -2.40 -8.36
N ILE A 229 23.54 -3.25 -7.89
CA ILE A 229 22.47 -2.88 -6.96
C ILE A 229 22.57 -3.76 -5.73
N ALA A 230 22.45 -3.14 -4.56
CA ALA A 230 22.20 -3.84 -3.31
C ALA A 230 20.90 -3.32 -2.69
N VAL A 231 20.02 -4.25 -2.32
CA VAL A 231 18.77 -3.97 -1.60
C VAL A 231 18.91 -4.57 -0.22
N GLU A 232 18.77 -3.75 0.82
CA GLU A 232 19.03 -4.14 2.19
C GLU A 232 17.87 -3.73 3.09
N LEU A 233 17.62 -4.54 4.12
CA LEU A 233 16.64 -4.23 5.15
C LEU A 233 17.35 -4.17 6.50
N TRP A 234 17.25 -3.02 7.15
CA TRP A 234 17.96 -2.70 8.39
C TRP A 234 16.95 -2.49 9.53
N PRO A 235 17.22 -2.97 10.75
CA PRO A 235 16.40 -2.67 11.91
C PRO A 235 16.65 -1.25 12.39
N ILE A 236 15.59 -0.53 12.77
CA ILE A 236 15.65 0.78 13.42
C ILE A 236 15.10 0.62 14.85
N ASN A 237 15.74 -0.26 15.62
CA ASN A 237 15.39 -0.59 17.00
C ASN A 237 16.63 -0.70 17.88
N GLU A 238 16.44 -0.72 19.19
CA GLU A 238 17.55 -0.77 20.17
C GLU A 238 18.26 -2.13 20.15
N GLU A 239 17.54 -3.20 19.81
CA GLU A 239 18.07 -4.55 19.73
C GLU A 239 18.99 -4.77 18.53
N HIS A 240 18.97 -3.87 17.54
CA HIS A 240 19.71 -3.97 16.27
C HIS A 240 19.45 -5.29 15.52
N CYS A 241 18.25 -5.84 15.68
CA CYS A 241 17.82 -7.11 15.09
C CYS A 241 16.49 -6.96 14.37
N LEU A 242 16.38 -7.54 13.18
CA LEU A 242 15.12 -7.60 12.45
C LEU A 242 14.15 -8.59 13.12
N PRO A 243 12.84 -8.29 13.14
CA PRO A 243 11.81 -9.24 13.59
C PRO A 243 11.89 -10.59 12.87
N ASP A 244 11.73 -11.69 13.60
CA ASP A 244 11.96 -13.05 13.08
C ASP A 244 11.20 -13.39 11.79
N ALA A 245 9.93 -13.00 11.73
CA ALA A 245 9.03 -13.32 10.63
C ALA A 245 9.13 -12.33 9.45
N LEU A 246 10.00 -11.32 9.53
CA LEU A 246 10.12 -10.28 8.50
C LEU A 246 10.74 -10.89 7.24
N GLU A 247 10.10 -10.65 6.11
CA GLU A 247 10.54 -11.16 4.81
C GLU A 247 10.88 -10.00 3.87
N LEU A 248 11.94 -10.19 3.09
CA LEU A 248 12.35 -9.33 1.98
C LEU A 248 12.28 -10.16 0.69
N LYS A 249 11.60 -9.64 -0.33
CA LYS A 249 11.43 -10.31 -1.63
C LYS A 249 11.74 -9.35 -2.78
N LEU A 250 12.32 -9.89 -3.84
CA LEU A 250 12.35 -9.26 -5.16
C LEU A 250 11.30 -9.95 -6.03
N LEU A 251 10.41 -9.16 -6.62
CA LEU A 251 9.31 -9.63 -7.44
C LEU A 251 9.47 -9.15 -8.89
N GLU A 252 8.89 -9.92 -9.80
CA GLU A 252 8.65 -9.48 -11.17
C GLU A 252 7.45 -8.49 -11.18
N PRO A 253 7.58 -7.26 -11.74
CA PRO A 253 6.60 -6.18 -11.56
C PRO A 253 5.21 -6.35 -12.19
N PHE A 254 5.01 -7.36 -13.04
CA PHE A 254 3.73 -7.59 -13.72
C PHE A 254 3.04 -8.88 -13.26
N SER A 255 3.80 -9.96 -13.06
CA SER A 255 3.26 -11.21 -12.57
C SER A 255 3.17 -11.27 -11.05
N GLY A 256 3.95 -10.43 -10.34
CA GLY A 256 4.14 -10.52 -8.88
C GLY A 256 4.91 -11.78 -8.46
N GLU A 257 5.47 -12.52 -9.41
CA GLU A 257 6.22 -13.74 -9.14
C GLU A 257 7.48 -13.41 -8.32
N THR A 258 7.73 -14.22 -7.29
CA THR A 258 8.92 -14.05 -6.46
C THR A 258 10.16 -14.53 -7.21
N MET A 259 11.04 -13.59 -7.56
CA MET A 259 12.34 -13.89 -8.15
C MET A 259 13.31 -14.38 -7.08
N VAL A 260 13.36 -13.69 -5.94
CA VAL A 260 14.25 -14.00 -4.81
C VAL A 260 13.55 -13.64 -3.49
N GLN A 261 13.78 -14.42 -2.44
CA GLN A 261 13.24 -14.14 -1.10
C GLN A 261 14.22 -14.53 0.02
N ALA A 262 14.12 -13.82 1.14
CA ALA A 262 14.82 -14.12 2.38
C ALA A 262 13.95 -13.73 3.58
N GLN A 263 14.17 -14.41 4.70
CA GLN A 263 13.48 -14.16 5.96
C GLN A 263 14.50 -13.82 7.04
N ALA A 264 14.19 -12.82 7.86
CA ALA A 264 15.07 -12.19 8.82
C ALA A 264 15.57 -13.15 9.90
N ARG A 265 14.67 -13.89 10.55
CA ARG A 265 15.00 -14.86 11.63
C ARG A 265 15.95 -14.28 12.69
N GLY A 266 15.72 -13.03 13.07
CA GLY A 266 16.51 -12.34 14.10
C GLY A 266 17.86 -11.82 13.61
N SER A 267 18.13 -11.83 12.31
CA SER A 267 19.38 -11.29 11.75
C SER A 267 19.47 -9.77 11.87
N GLU A 268 20.70 -9.26 11.91
CA GLU A 268 20.99 -7.81 11.93
C GLU A 268 20.59 -7.11 10.63
N ARG A 269 20.49 -7.85 9.51
CA ARG A 269 20.06 -7.32 8.20
C ARG A 269 19.72 -8.44 7.23
N LEU A 270 18.84 -8.11 6.28
CA LEU A 270 18.67 -8.85 5.02
C LEU A 270 19.32 -8.10 3.88
N ARG A 271 19.81 -8.82 2.87
CA ARG A 271 20.50 -8.21 1.72
C ARG A 271 20.38 -9.07 0.47
N PHE A 272 20.06 -8.43 -0.64
CA PHE A 272 20.25 -8.93 -1.99
C PHE A 272 21.28 -8.09 -2.73
N LYS A 273 22.07 -8.74 -3.57
CA LYS A 273 23.05 -8.09 -4.45
C LYS A 273 22.92 -8.70 -5.83
N PHE A 274 22.78 -7.85 -6.82
CA PHE A 274 22.65 -8.24 -8.21
C PHE A 274 23.14 -7.12 -9.13
N THR A 275 23.31 -7.46 -10.40
CA THR A 275 23.60 -6.51 -11.47
C THR A 275 22.40 -6.52 -12.40
N GLY A 276 22.05 -5.36 -12.95
CA GLY A 276 21.01 -5.27 -13.97
C GLY A 276 21.33 -4.24 -15.04
N GLU A 277 20.62 -4.37 -16.15
CA GLU A 277 20.78 -3.55 -17.34
C GLU A 277 19.73 -2.44 -17.39
N ARG A 278 20.03 -1.38 -18.14
CA ARG A 278 19.11 -0.25 -18.28
C ARG A 278 17.76 -0.70 -18.85
N GLY A 279 16.68 -0.34 -18.17
CA GLY A 279 15.31 -0.67 -18.54
C GLY A 279 14.76 -1.90 -17.82
N ASP A 280 15.60 -2.68 -17.15
CA ASP A 280 15.16 -3.75 -16.25
C ASP A 280 14.29 -3.17 -15.12
N ARG A 281 13.32 -3.94 -14.68
CA ARG A 281 12.42 -3.57 -13.58
C ARG A 281 12.34 -4.70 -12.57
N PHE A 282 12.17 -4.32 -11.31
CA PHE A 282 11.94 -5.23 -10.21
C PHE A 282 11.18 -4.50 -9.11
N ASP A 283 10.39 -5.24 -8.34
CA ASP A 283 9.71 -4.70 -7.18
C ASP A 283 10.33 -5.29 -5.91
N VAL A 284 10.50 -4.46 -4.89
CA VAL A 284 10.95 -4.90 -3.57
C VAL A 284 9.73 -5.00 -2.67
N LYS A 285 9.37 -6.21 -2.24
CA LYS A 285 8.31 -6.45 -1.25
C LYS A 285 8.92 -6.73 0.11
N VAL A 286 8.47 -6.01 1.12
CA VAL A 286 8.77 -6.26 2.53
C VAL A 286 7.48 -6.68 3.22
N SER A 287 7.48 -7.80 3.95
CA SER A 287 6.27 -8.31 4.62
C SER A 287 6.52 -8.85 6.02
N HIS A 288 5.59 -8.62 6.93
CA HIS A 288 5.61 -9.08 8.32
C HIS A 288 4.18 -9.27 8.82
N ASN A 289 3.88 -10.42 9.44
CA ASN A 289 2.57 -10.72 10.05
C ASN A 289 1.32 -10.37 9.20
N GLY A 290 1.38 -10.54 7.89
CA GLY A 290 0.26 -10.24 6.99
C GLY A 290 0.18 -8.78 6.50
N HIS A 291 1.04 -7.90 7.01
CA HIS A 291 1.25 -6.56 6.47
C HIS A 291 2.38 -6.59 5.42
N SER A 292 2.28 -5.75 4.39
CA SER A 292 3.33 -5.64 3.40
C SER A 292 3.42 -4.27 2.75
N MET A 293 4.62 -3.91 2.31
CA MET A 293 4.91 -2.75 1.49
C MET A 293 5.62 -3.23 0.22
N VAL A 294 5.34 -2.59 -0.91
CA VAL A 294 5.99 -2.87 -2.20
C VAL A 294 6.54 -1.58 -2.78
N GLU A 295 7.82 -1.58 -3.15
CA GLU A 295 8.52 -0.46 -3.78
C GLU A 295 9.00 -0.84 -5.19
N PRO A 296 8.51 -0.17 -6.25
CA PRO A 296 8.92 -0.47 -7.61
C PRO A 296 10.20 0.25 -8.01
N PHE A 297 11.06 -0.42 -8.78
CA PHE A 297 12.33 0.12 -9.27
C PHE A 297 12.53 -0.10 -10.78
N MET A 298 13.19 0.87 -11.41
CA MET A 298 13.69 0.77 -12.78
C MET A 298 15.18 1.07 -12.80
N ILE A 299 15.94 0.20 -13.48
CA ILE A 299 17.39 0.33 -13.67
C ILE A 299 17.69 1.32 -14.80
#